data_AF-A0A7J4EK68-F1
#
_entry.id   AF-A0A7J4EK68-F1
#
_cell.length_a   1.000
_cell.length_b   1.000
_cell.length_c   1.000
_cell.angle_alpha   90.00
_cell.angle_beta   90.00
_cell.angle_gamma   90.00
#
_symmetry.space_group_name_H-M   'P 1'
#
loop_
_entity.id
_entity.type
_entity.pdbx_description
1 polymer ?
#
loop_
_entity_poly.entity_id
_entity_poly.type
_entity_poly.pdbx_seq_one_letter_code
_entity_poly.pdbx_strand_id
1 'polypeptide(L)'
;MRAIESDCVIIFLNMQIYDISLTISNNMPVFPGDPKVNIKKVLKIESGDPYNISLICLGSHNGTHVDPPYHFVDKSLKIDKLPLEVLVGRAVVFEMDGFCYRRSESL
;
A
#
# COMPACT_ATOMS: atom_id res chain seq x y z
N MET A 1 -1.68 34.67 -12.68
CA MET A 1 -1.37 33.87 -11.48
C MET A 1 -2.71 33.50 -10.85
N ARG A 2 -3.25 32.33 -11.20
CA ARG A 2 -4.61 31.91 -10.78
C ARG A 2 -4.50 31.17 -9.44
N ALA A 3 -5.54 31.30 -8.61
CA ALA A 3 -5.67 30.83 -7.23
C ALA A 3 -5.72 29.29 -7.08
N ILE A 4 -4.83 28.57 -7.73
CA ILE A 4 -4.80 27.10 -7.69
C ILE A 4 -4.45 26.61 -6.27
N GLU A 5 -3.59 27.35 -5.55
CA GLU A 5 -3.18 26.99 -4.18
C GLU A 5 -4.30 27.16 -3.15
N SER A 6 -5.09 28.24 -3.27
CA SER A 6 -6.16 28.56 -2.32
C SER A 6 -7.34 27.59 -2.45
N ASP A 7 -7.72 27.26 -3.68
CA ASP A 7 -8.86 26.38 -3.96
C ASP A 7 -8.56 24.92 -3.59
N CYS A 8 -7.34 24.43 -3.85
CA CYS A 8 -6.94 23.06 -3.46
C CYS A 8 -6.98 22.88 -1.94
N VAL A 9 -6.40 23.81 -1.18
CA VAL A 9 -6.33 23.73 0.29
C VAL A 9 -7.72 23.78 0.92
N ILE A 10 -8.63 24.62 0.40
CA ILE A 10 -10.01 24.69 0.88
C ILE A 10 -10.79 23.40 0.57
N ILE A 11 -10.56 22.76 -0.60
CA ILE A 11 -11.19 21.48 -0.95
C ILE A 11 -10.78 20.37 0.04
N PHE A 12 -9.50 20.29 0.41
CA PHE A 12 -9.01 19.26 1.33
C PHE A 12 -9.55 19.41 2.77
N LEU A 13 -9.82 20.63 3.25
CA LEU A 13 -10.31 20.86 4.62
C LEU A 13 -11.71 20.29 4.90
N ASN A 14 -12.51 20.07 3.85
CA ASN A 14 -13.87 19.51 3.95
C ASN A 14 -13.98 18.07 3.41
N MET A 15 -12.86 17.44 3.06
CA MET A 15 -12.84 16.06 2.57
C MET A 15 -12.69 15.08 3.72
N GLN A 16 -13.63 14.13 3.81
CA GLN A 16 -13.46 12.97 4.69
C GLN A 16 -12.46 12.01 4.06
N ILE A 17 -11.40 11.69 4.80
CA ILE A 17 -10.37 10.73 4.39
C ILE A 17 -10.67 9.39 5.04
N TYR A 18 -10.74 8.34 4.22
CA TYR A 18 -10.84 6.96 4.69
C TYR A 18 -9.49 6.27 4.45
N ASP A 19 -8.89 5.73 5.50
CA ASP A 19 -7.73 4.86 5.37
C ASP A 19 -8.19 3.45 4.99
N ILE A 20 -7.73 2.98 3.84
CA ILE A 20 -8.00 1.65 3.30
C ILE A 20 -6.78 0.72 3.40
N SER A 21 -5.76 1.14 4.17
CA SER A 21 -4.50 0.42 4.32
C SER A 21 -4.56 -0.54 5.51
N LEU A 22 -3.93 -1.70 5.35
CA LEU A 22 -3.64 -2.60 6.46
C LEU A 22 -2.32 -2.23 7.13
N THR A 23 -2.26 -2.31 8.46
CA THR A 23 -1.02 -2.09 9.22
C THR A 23 0.04 -3.13 8.84
N ILE A 24 1.22 -2.66 8.42
CA ILE A 24 2.38 -3.53 8.18
C ILE A 24 2.95 -4.00 9.52
N SER A 25 3.07 -5.31 9.69
CA SER A 25 3.62 -5.92 10.91
C SER A 25 4.29 -7.26 10.63
N ASN A 26 5.13 -7.71 11.56
CA ASN A 26 5.80 -9.03 11.47
C ASN A 26 4.82 -10.22 11.50
N ASN A 27 3.59 -9.99 11.96
CA ASN A 27 2.58 -11.04 12.16
C ASN A 27 1.47 -10.99 11.09
N MET A 28 1.59 -10.10 10.11
CA MET A 28 0.58 -9.98 9.06
C MET A 28 0.60 -11.22 8.14
N PRO A 29 -0.56 -11.61 7.59
CA PRO A 29 -0.58 -12.65 6.57
C PRO A 29 0.23 -12.21 5.34
N VAL A 30 0.96 -13.16 4.77
CA VAL A 30 1.67 -13.00 3.49
C VAL A 30 1.26 -14.14 2.56
N PHE A 31 1.41 -13.93 1.26
CA PHE A 31 1.11 -14.97 0.28
C PHE A 31 2.04 -16.19 0.51
N PRO A 32 1.53 -17.44 0.39
CA PRO A 32 2.38 -18.62 0.54
C PRO A 32 3.54 -18.64 -0.46
N GLY A 33 4.77 -18.62 0.06
CA GLY A 33 6.00 -18.60 -0.74
C GLY A 33 6.69 -17.22 -0.80
N ASP A 34 5.98 -16.15 -0.45
CA ASP A 34 6.53 -14.79 -0.49
C ASP A 34 7.43 -14.47 0.72
N PRO A 35 8.33 -13.48 0.58
CA PRO A 35 9.13 -13.00 1.70
C PRO A 35 8.26 -12.44 2.82
N LYS A 36 8.45 -12.96 4.04
CA LYS A 36 7.80 -12.42 5.24
C LYS A 36 8.27 -11.00 5.53
N VAL A 37 7.36 -10.18 6.06
CA VAL A 37 7.71 -8.87 6.64
C VAL A 37 8.62 -9.06 7.85
N ASN A 38 9.69 -8.29 7.93
CA ASN A 38 10.62 -8.28 9.04
C ASN A 38 11.01 -6.84 9.42
N ILE A 39 10.47 -6.39 10.54
CA ILE A 39 10.71 -5.10 11.17
C ILE A 39 11.54 -5.35 12.42
N LYS A 40 12.74 -4.76 12.48
CA LYS A 40 13.64 -4.82 13.64
C LYS A 40 13.97 -3.42 14.12
N LYS A 41 13.74 -3.13 15.40
CA LYS A 41 14.26 -1.90 16.03
C LYS A 41 15.79 -2.00 16.10
N VAL A 42 16.48 -1.07 15.44
CA VAL A 42 17.96 -0.98 15.39
C VAL A 42 18.47 -0.06 16.48
N LEU A 43 17.81 1.07 16.69
CA LEU A 43 18.11 2.04 17.75
C LEU A 43 16.84 2.35 18.54
N LYS A 44 17.00 2.58 19.83
CA LYS A 44 15.91 2.71 20.79
C LYS A 44 16.25 3.77 21.85
N ILE A 45 15.43 4.82 21.92
CA ILE A 45 15.57 5.85 22.97
C ILE A 45 15.47 5.23 24.37
N GLU A 46 14.60 4.24 24.55
CA GLU A 46 14.48 3.46 25.81
C GLU A 46 15.78 2.73 26.20
N SER A 47 16.69 2.50 25.25
CA SER A 47 18.01 1.91 25.47
C SER A 47 19.14 2.94 25.59
N GLY A 48 18.81 4.25 25.59
CA GLY A 48 19.78 5.34 25.69
C GLY A 48 20.27 5.89 24.35
N ASP A 49 19.74 5.41 23.22
CA ASP A 49 20.08 5.94 21.89
C ASP A 49 19.46 7.34 21.65
N PRO A 50 20.06 8.19 20.79
CA PRO A 50 19.55 9.54 20.54
C PRO A 50 18.19 9.60 19.82
N TYR A 51 17.77 8.50 19.17
CA TYR A 51 16.49 8.41 18.44
C TYR A 51 16.09 6.95 18.19
N ASN A 52 14.83 6.74 17.79
CA ASN A 52 14.32 5.42 17.42
C ASN A 52 14.48 5.19 15.91
N ILE A 53 15.04 4.04 15.50
CA ILE A 53 15.06 3.59 14.10
C ILE A 53 14.71 2.11 14.02
N SER A 54 13.94 1.75 13.00
CA SER A 54 13.72 0.35 12.62
C SER A 54 14.23 0.07 11.21
N LEU A 55 14.85 -1.10 11.02
CA LEU A 55 15.08 -1.69 9.71
C LEU A 55 13.81 -2.44 9.29
N ILE A 56 13.37 -2.21 8.05
CA ILE A 56 12.20 -2.87 7.47
C ILE A 56 12.64 -3.64 6.22
N CYS A 57 12.33 -4.93 6.18
CA CYS A 57 12.45 -5.79 5.00
C CYS A 57 11.07 -6.36 4.67
N LEU A 58 10.62 -6.21 3.42
CA LEU A 58 9.32 -6.66 2.95
C LEU A 58 9.35 -6.98 1.45
N GLY A 59 8.47 -7.89 1.01
CA GLY A 59 8.18 -8.08 -0.41
C GLY A 59 7.29 -6.96 -0.95
N SER A 60 7.33 -6.72 -2.27
CA SER A 60 6.56 -5.66 -2.95
C SER A 60 5.05 -5.87 -2.91
N HIS A 61 4.59 -7.10 -2.67
CA HIS A 61 3.18 -7.49 -2.65
C HIS A 61 2.64 -7.75 -1.23
N ASN A 62 3.38 -7.33 -0.19
CA ASN A 62 2.96 -7.50 1.19
C ASN A 62 1.99 -6.38 1.61
N GLY A 63 0.80 -6.74 2.09
CA GLY A 63 -0.19 -5.79 2.61
C GLY A 63 -0.98 -5.07 1.51
N THR A 64 -1.48 -3.87 1.83
CA THR A 64 -2.11 -2.99 0.85
C THR A 64 -1.01 -2.42 -0.07
N HIS A 65 -1.06 -2.76 -1.36
CA HIS A 65 0.00 -2.42 -2.33
C HIS A 65 -0.57 -2.08 -3.71
N VAL A 66 0.30 -1.69 -4.63
CA VAL A 66 -0.03 -1.38 -6.02
C VAL A 66 0.74 -2.34 -6.95
N ASP A 67 0.01 -3.03 -7.81
CA ASP A 67 0.60 -3.88 -8.84
C ASP A 67 0.85 -3.09 -10.13
N PRO A 68 2.12 -2.89 -10.54
CA PRO A 68 2.40 -2.35 -11.87
C PRO A 68 2.16 -3.43 -12.94
N PRO A 69 1.95 -3.06 -14.22
CA PRO A 69 1.84 -4.02 -15.33
C PRO A 69 3.00 -5.03 -15.38
N TYR A 70 4.19 -4.59 -14.98
CA TYR A 70 5.39 -5.43 -14.92
C TYR A 70 5.25 -6.66 -14.01
N HIS A 71 4.30 -6.65 -13.07
CA HIS A 71 4.02 -7.81 -12.22
C HIS A 71 3.64 -9.07 -13.03
N PHE A 72 2.97 -8.91 -14.17
CA PHE A 72 2.52 -10.04 -15.01
C PHE A 72 3.05 -10.02 -16.44
N VAL A 73 3.45 -8.84 -16.96
CA VAL A 73 3.86 -8.68 -18.36
C VAL A 73 5.30 -8.21 -18.42
N ASP A 74 6.18 -9.10 -18.89
CA ASP A 74 7.59 -8.76 -19.09
C ASP A 74 7.74 -7.57 -20.05
N LYS A 75 8.74 -6.71 -19.79
CA LYS A 75 9.02 -5.45 -20.52
C LYS A 75 7.93 -4.37 -20.48
N SER A 76 6.94 -4.49 -19.59
CA SER A 76 5.95 -3.43 -19.37
C SER A 76 6.38 -2.43 -18.28
N LEU A 77 5.52 -1.44 -17.99
CA LEU A 77 5.84 -0.36 -17.05
C LEU A 77 6.02 -0.89 -15.63
N LYS A 78 7.12 -0.47 -15.00
CA LYS A 78 7.44 -0.68 -13.58
C LYS A 78 6.79 0.41 -12.73
N ILE A 79 6.66 0.16 -11.42
CA ILE A 79 6.01 1.07 -10.47
C ILE A 79 6.62 2.49 -10.48
N ASP A 80 7.94 2.59 -10.61
CA ASP A 80 8.69 3.87 -10.66
C ASP A 80 8.55 4.64 -11.97
N LYS A 81 7.79 4.08 -12.93
CA LYS A 81 7.54 4.64 -14.26
C LYS A 81 6.05 4.85 -14.54
N LEU A 82 5.16 4.54 -13.59
CA LEU A 82 3.75 4.84 -13.74
C LEU A 82 3.50 6.36 -13.68
N PRO A 83 2.68 6.92 -14.59
CA PRO A 83 2.22 8.30 -14.47
C PRO A 83 1.44 8.50 -13.16
N LEU A 84 1.66 9.59 -12.42
CA LEU A 84 1.00 9.81 -11.13
C LEU A 84 -0.53 9.97 -11.27
N GLU A 85 -0.98 10.41 -12.45
CA GLU A 85 -2.39 10.58 -12.77
C GLU A 85 -3.15 9.25 -12.75
N VAL A 86 -2.48 8.11 -12.92
CA VAL A 86 -3.14 6.80 -12.79
C VAL A 86 -3.31 6.35 -11.34
N LEU A 87 -2.61 6.98 -10.39
CA LEU A 87 -2.67 6.67 -8.96
C LEU A 87 -3.69 7.53 -8.19
N VAL A 88 -4.30 8.52 -8.86
CA VAL A 88 -5.26 9.43 -8.25
C VAL A 88 -6.48 9.56 -9.17
N GLY A 89 -7.64 9.14 -8.69
CA GLY A 89 -8.86 9.19 -9.48
C GLY A 89 -10.11 8.92 -8.68
N ARG A 90 -11.26 9.06 -9.35
CA ARG A 90 -12.54 8.67 -8.78
C ARG A 90 -12.62 7.15 -8.69
N ALA A 91 -13.03 6.64 -7.55
CA ALA A 91 -13.35 5.23 -7.36
C ALA A 91 -14.87 5.04 -7.24
N VAL A 92 -15.35 3.86 -7.61
CA VAL A 92 -16.72 3.39 -7.30
C VAL A 92 -16.58 2.25 -6.30
N VAL A 93 -17.31 2.34 -5.19
CA VAL A 93 -17.33 1.30 -4.16
C VAL A 93 -18.54 0.41 -4.43
N PHE A 94 -18.30 -0.88 -4.65
CA PHE A 94 -19.34 -1.89 -4.76
C PHE A 94 -19.35 -2.72 -3.48
N GLU A 95 -20.49 -2.75 -2.81
CA GLU A 95 -20.76 -3.71 -1.74
C GLU A 95 -21.22 -5.03 -2.37
N MET A 96 -20.65 -6.15 -1.93
CA MET A 96 -20.96 -7.48 -2.43
C MET A 96 -21.22 -8.42 -1.26
N ASP A 97 -22.48 -8.82 -1.07
CA ASP A 97 -22.86 -9.81 -0.07
C ASP A 97 -22.72 -11.24 -0.60
N GLY A 98 -21.93 -12.06 0.10
CA GLY A 98 -21.92 -13.51 -0.07
C GLY A 98 -21.09 -14.05 -1.25
N PHE A 99 -19.79 -14.29 -1.01
CA PHE A 99 -19.02 -15.23 -1.84
C PHE A 99 -18.92 -16.59 -1.14
N CYS A 100 -19.51 -17.62 -1.76
CA CYS A 100 -19.13 -19.00 -1.51
C CYS A 100 -17.81 -19.25 -2.23
N TYR A 101 -16.70 -19.33 -1.49
CA TYR A 101 -15.41 -19.72 -2.03
C TYR A 101 -15.48 -21.18 -2.51
N ARG A 102 -15.72 -21.40 -3.81
CA ARG A 102 -15.42 -22.68 -4.45
C ARG A 102 -13.96 -22.67 -4.85
N ARG A 103 -13.15 -23.42 -4.11
CA ARG A 103 -11.81 -23.83 -4.56
C ARG A 103 -12.02 -24.67 -5.83
N SER A 104 -11.63 -24.17 -7.00
CA SER A 104 -11.42 -25.07 -8.13
C SER A 104 -10.18 -25.89 -7.79
N GLU A 105 -10.36 -27.15 -7.42
CA GLU A 105 -9.27 -28.12 -7.51
C GLU A 105 -8.89 -28.19 -8.99
N SER A 106 -7.69 -27.69 -9.32
CA SER A 106 -7.12 -27.79 -10.65
C SER A 106 -6.74 -29.24 -10.92
N LEU A 107 -7.25 -29.74 -12.06
CA LEU A 107 -6.86 -30.97 -12.76
C LEU A 107 -5.35 -31.09 -12.96
#